data_AF-A0A1Y4ND00-F1
#
_entry.id   AF-A0A1Y4ND00-F1
#
_cell.length_a   1.000
_cell.length_b   1.000
_cell.length_c   1.000
_cell.angle_alpha   90.00
_cell.angle_beta   90.00
_cell.angle_gamma   90.00
#
_symmetry.space_group_name_H-M   'P 1'
#
loop_
_entity.id
_entity.type
_entity.pdbx_description
1 polymer ?
#
loop_
_entity_poly.entity_id
_entity_poly.type
_entity_poly.pdbx_seq_one_letter_code
_entity_poly.pdbx_strand_id
1 'polypeptide(L)'
;MTNNNEITFKHLTYEWLELKKLSVKQTTYAKYSNIIDVHLSDLLEQSELLSWSITDYKSLLKELSEKGLAAATVKTIIYVLKSIINHGERNYNIEHINLSCLKIETYKHEIHVLNDNERIRLAEFCQSGYRPVQIAVYISMYSGMRIGEICGLK
;
A
#
# COMPACT_ATOMS: atom_id res chain seq x y z
N MET A 1 28.92 6.96 28.75
CA MET A 1 27.83 7.37 29.66
C MET A 1 26.71 7.90 28.79
N THR A 2 25.65 7.07 28.70
CA THR A 2 24.27 7.33 28.23
C THR A 2 24.00 8.46 27.24
N ASN A 3 23.70 8.09 25.99
CA ASN A 3 22.56 8.66 25.27
C ASN A 3 21.58 7.52 24.98
N ASN A 4 20.83 7.11 26.00
CA ASN A 4 19.59 6.36 25.79
C ASN A 4 18.58 7.35 25.20
N ASN A 5 18.70 7.63 23.90
CA ASN A 5 17.51 8.03 23.16
C ASN A 5 16.72 6.73 23.01
N GLU A 6 15.71 6.52 23.86
CA GLU A 6 14.74 5.46 23.63
C GLU A 6 14.19 5.64 22.21
N ILE A 7 14.48 4.66 21.38
CA ILE A 7 14.08 4.68 19.98
C ILE A 7 12.58 4.52 19.95
N THR A 8 11.89 5.49 19.37
CA THR A 8 10.43 5.47 19.27
C THR A 8 10.00 4.94 17.91
N PHE A 9 8.77 4.42 17.85
CA PHE A 9 8.17 4.03 16.58
C PHE A 9 8.08 5.20 15.59
N LYS A 10 7.85 6.42 16.09
CA LYS A 10 7.87 7.66 15.30
C LYS A 10 9.21 7.90 14.61
N HIS A 11 10.30 7.76 15.37
CA HIS A 11 11.64 7.92 14.82
C HIS A 11 11.92 6.90 13.71
N LEU A 12 11.65 5.62 13.98
CA LEU A 12 11.82 4.54 13.00
C LEU A 12 10.98 4.76 11.73
N THR A 13 9.76 5.28 11.89
CA THR A 13 8.85 5.52 10.76
C THR A 13 9.40 6.56 9.81
N TYR A 14 9.86 7.71 10.32
CA TYR A 14 10.38 8.78 9.49
C TYR A 14 11.72 8.42 8.85
N GLU A 15 12.62 7.76 9.59
CA GLU A 15 13.87 7.28 9.01
C GLU A 15 13.62 6.25 7.92
N TRP A 16 12.73 5.28 8.17
CA TRP A 16 12.35 4.29 7.18
C TRP A 16 11.75 4.95 5.93
N LEU A 17 10.90 5.98 6.10
CA LEU A 17 10.24 6.67 4.99
C LEU A 17 11.25 7.41 4.11
N GLU A 18 12.23 8.11 4.70
CA GLU A 18 13.31 8.77 3.94
C GLU A 18 14.17 7.76 3.17
N LEU A 19 14.49 6.60 3.77
CA LEU A 19 15.18 5.53 3.05
C LEU A 19 14.34 4.96 1.89
N LYS A 20 13.02 4.85 2.07
CA LYS A 20 12.11 4.43 0.98
C LYS A 20 12.07 5.44 -0.14
N LYS A 21 12.06 6.74 0.16
CA LYS A 21 12.11 7.81 -0.83
C LYS A 21 13.25 7.67 -1.83
N LEU A 22 14.41 7.18 -1.37
CA LEU A 22 15.60 6.96 -2.20
C LEU A 22 15.56 5.65 -3.00
N SER A 23 14.78 4.67 -2.57
CA SER A 23 14.86 3.27 -3.08
C SER A 23 13.62 2.80 -3.85
N VAL A 24 12.49 3.51 -3.78
CA VAL A 24 11.25 3.11 -4.46
C VAL A 24 10.74 4.19 -5.42
N LYS A 25 9.84 3.79 -6.34
CA LYS A 25 9.16 4.73 -7.25
C LYS A 25 8.31 5.73 -6.47
N GLN A 26 8.14 6.93 -7.02
CA GLN A 26 7.35 8.00 -6.40
C GLN A 26 5.91 7.57 -6.04
N THR A 27 5.26 6.76 -6.89
CA THR A 27 3.90 6.25 -6.63
C THR A 27 3.87 5.27 -5.45
N THR A 28 4.90 4.46 -5.29
CA THR A 28 5.06 3.56 -4.14
C THR A 28 5.35 4.33 -2.87
N TYR A 29 6.23 5.33 -2.94
CA TYR A 29 6.51 6.23 -1.82
C TYR A 29 5.25 6.96 -1.35
N ALA A 30 4.50 7.57 -2.28
CA ALA A 30 3.25 8.27 -1.97
C ALA A 30 2.24 7.33 -1.30
N LYS A 31 2.17 6.07 -1.75
CA LYS A 31 1.34 5.05 -1.09
C LYS A 31 1.79 4.80 0.36
N TYR A 32 3.08 4.70 0.63
CA TYR A 32 3.58 4.50 1.99
C TYR A 32 3.33 5.71 2.90
N SER A 33 3.63 6.93 2.43
CA SER A 33 3.33 8.16 3.16
C SER A 33 1.86 8.23 3.51
N ASN A 34 0.97 8.02 2.54
CA ASN A 34 -0.48 8.06 2.78
C ASN A 34 -0.94 7.01 3.79
N ILE A 35 -0.37 5.79 3.77
CA ILE A 35 -0.69 4.78 4.79
C ILE A 35 -0.25 5.24 6.18
N ILE A 36 0.93 5.86 6.29
CA ILE A 36 1.43 6.40 7.56
C ILE A 36 0.53 7.52 8.05
N ASP A 37 0.29 8.52 7.20
CA ASP A 37 -0.44 9.75 7.54
C ASP A 37 -1.91 9.48 7.89
N VAL A 38 -2.55 8.52 7.22
CA VAL A 38 -4.00 8.26 7.39
C VAL A 38 -4.27 7.16 8.42
N HIS A 39 -3.39 6.15 8.53
CA HIS A 39 -3.70 4.94 9.31
C HIS A 39 -2.72 4.63 10.44
N LEU A 40 -1.51 5.17 10.41
CA LEU A 40 -0.51 4.95 11.46
C LEU A 40 -0.24 6.22 12.29
N SER A 41 -0.85 7.35 11.97
CA SER A 41 -0.66 8.64 12.66
C SER A 41 -0.83 8.49 14.18
N ASP A 42 -1.90 7.83 14.60
CA ASP A 42 -2.24 7.65 16.02
C ASP A 42 -1.23 6.74 16.74
N LEU A 43 -0.56 5.86 15.99
CA LEU A 43 0.47 4.96 16.50
C LEU A 43 1.83 5.66 16.65
N LEU A 44 2.07 6.77 15.94
CA LEU A 44 3.32 7.53 16.06
C LEU A 44 3.47 8.16 17.46
N GLU A 45 2.36 8.46 18.13
CA GLU A 45 2.37 9.04 19.48
C GLU A 45 2.39 7.96 20.59
N GLN A 46 2.34 6.66 20.24
CA GLN A 46 2.40 5.55 21.19
C GLN A 46 3.85 5.21 21.56
N SER A 47 4.31 5.70 22.71
CA SER A 47 5.66 5.44 23.22
C SER A 47 5.96 3.96 23.44
N GLU A 48 4.96 3.17 23.82
CA GLU A 48 5.09 1.75 24.20
C GLU A 48 4.86 0.78 23.03
N LEU A 49 4.65 1.27 21.79
CA LEU A 49 4.33 0.39 20.66
C LEU A 49 5.40 -0.69 20.43
N LEU A 50 6.68 -0.33 20.61
CA LEU A 50 7.78 -1.29 20.44
C LEU A 50 7.85 -2.34 21.57
N SER A 51 7.17 -2.10 22.69
CA SER A 51 7.02 -3.05 23.80
C SER A 51 5.69 -3.80 23.79
N TRP A 52 4.83 -3.57 22.79
CA TRP A 52 3.53 -4.23 22.69
C TRP A 52 3.66 -5.75 22.61
N SER A 53 2.74 -6.43 23.29
CA SER A 53 2.57 -7.86 23.14
C SER A 53 1.93 -8.19 21.80
N ILE A 54 2.03 -9.45 21.39
CA ILE A 54 1.34 -9.92 20.18
C ILE A 54 -0.19 -9.75 20.25
N THR A 55 -0.75 -9.69 21.45
CA THR A 55 -2.19 -9.48 21.68
C THR A 55 -2.60 -8.06 21.32
N ASP A 56 -1.78 -7.06 21.64
CA ASP A 56 -2.05 -5.65 21.34
C ASP A 56 -2.08 -5.42 19.82
N TYR A 57 -1.13 -6.02 19.10
CA TYR A 57 -1.12 -6.01 17.64
C TYR A 57 -2.33 -6.71 17.01
N LYS A 58 -2.85 -7.77 17.64
CA LYS A 58 -4.10 -8.42 17.19
C LYS A 58 -5.32 -7.52 17.44
N SER A 59 -5.34 -6.78 18.54
CA SER A 59 -6.38 -5.79 18.82
C SER A 59 -6.37 -4.66 17.79
N LEU A 60 -5.18 -4.14 17.46
CA LEU A 60 -5.02 -3.16 16.36
C LEU A 60 -5.55 -3.72 15.03
N LEU A 61 -5.22 -4.97 14.71
CA LEU A 61 -5.70 -5.63 13.50
C LEU A 61 -7.23 -5.72 13.44
N LYS A 62 -7.85 -6.06 14.57
CA LYS A 62 -9.30 -6.12 14.71
C LYS A 62 -9.93 -4.75 14.50
N GLU A 63 -9.40 -3.71 15.15
CA GLU A 63 -9.87 -2.33 15.01
C GLU A 63 -9.79 -1.85 13.54
N LEU A 64 -8.67 -2.11 12.86
CA LEU A 64 -8.52 -1.76 11.44
C LEU A 64 -9.52 -2.49 10.54
N SER A 65 -9.92 -3.71 10.91
CA SER A 65 -10.91 -4.49 10.17
C SER A 65 -12.34 -3.99 10.42
N GLU A 66 -12.62 -3.48 11.63
CA GLU A 66 -13.92 -2.92 12.02
C GLU A 66 -14.16 -1.51 11.46
N LYS A 67 -13.10 -0.79 11.06
CA LYS A 67 -13.17 0.53 10.40
C LYS A 67 -13.77 0.51 8.97
N GLY A 68 -14.23 -0.64 8.47
CA GLY A 68 -14.80 -0.76 7.12
C GLY A 68 -13.77 -0.63 5.99
N LEU A 69 -12.48 -0.79 6.30
CA LEU A 69 -11.41 -0.74 5.31
C LEU A 69 -11.41 -1.99 4.42
N ALA A 70 -11.10 -1.82 3.14
CA ALA A 70 -10.90 -2.96 2.25
C ALA A 70 -9.74 -3.85 2.75
N ALA A 71 -9.89 -5.17 2.64
CA ALA A 71 -8.87 -6.14 3.10
C ALA A 71 -7.48 -5.88 2.49
N ALA A 72 -7.42 -5.43 1.23
CA ALA A 72 -6.17 -5.05 0.57
C ALA A 72 -5.49 -3.82 1.20
N THR A 73 -6.29 -2.87 1.68
CA THR A 73 -5.81 -1.69 2.42
C THR A 73 -5.23 -2.13 3.75
N VAL A 74 -5.97 -2.91 4.54
CA VAL A 74 -5.49 -3.38 5.85
C VAL A 74 -4.23 -4.24 5.71
N LYS A 75 -4.16 -5.10 4.70
CA LYS A 75 -2.93 -5.84 4.36
C LYS A 75 -1.74 -4.92 4.06
N THR A 76 -1.99 -3.80 3.36
CA THR A 76 -0.95 -2.80 3.09
C THR A 76 -0.51 -2.12 4.38
N ILE A 77 -1.44 -1.74 5.27
CA ILE A 77 -1.14 -1.14 6.58
C ILE A 77 -0.22 -2.07 7.40
N ILE A 78 -0.61 -3.34 7.54
CA ILE A 78 0.19 -4.35 8.26
C ILE A 78 1.57 -4.53 7.64
N TYR A 79 1.66 -4.53 6.30
CA TYR A 79 2.95 -4.63 5.60
C TYR A 79 3.87 -3.46 5.93
N VAL A 80 3.35 -2.22 5.88
CA VAL A 80 4.14 -1.02 6.21
C VAL A 80 4.59 -1.05 7.66
N LEU A 81 3.68 -1.34 8.60
CA LEU A 81 3.98 -1.48 10.02
C LEU A 81 5.11 -2.51 10.27
N LYS A 82 4.96 -3.71 9.71
CA LYS A 82 6.00 -4.76 9.79
C LYS A 82 7.32 -4.30 9.20
N SER A 83 7.29 -3.59 8.08
CA SER A 83 8.51 -3.13 7.43
C SER A 83 9.25 -2.08 8.25
N ILE A 84 8.55 -1.24 9.00
CA ILE A 84 9.13 -0.24 9.90
C ILE A 84 9.73 -0.93 11.13
N ILE A 85 9.00 -1.85 11.76
CA ILE A 85 9.50 -2.59 12.94
C ILE A 85 10.74 -3.42 12.57
N ASN A 86 10.69 -4.15 11.45
CA ASN A 86 11.86 -4.89 10.94
C ASN A 86 13.06 -3.98 10.62
N HIS A 87 12.83 -2.71 10.28
CA HIS A 87 13.90 -1.75 10.09
C HIS A 87 14.55 -1.36 11.42
N GLY A 88 13.74 -1.20 12.47
CA GLY A 88 14.23 -1.05 13.84
C GLY A 88 15.06 -2.25 14.31
N GLU A 89 14.57 -3.47 14.11
CA GLU A 89 15.26 -4.71 14.54
C GLU A 89 16.66 -4.81 13.95
N ARG A 90 16.80 -4.41 12.67
CA ARG A 90 18.07 -4.52 11.94
C ARG A 90 19.09 -3.44 12.27
N ASN A 91 18.65 -2.21 12.51
CA ASN A 91 19.56 -1.07 12.64
C ASN A 91 19.81 -0.66 14.09
N TYR A 92 18.91 -1.06 15.00
CA TYR A 92 18.90 -0.57 16.38
C TYR A 92 18.80 -1.66 17.43
N ASN A 93 18.79 -2.93 17.02
CA ASN A 93 18.77 -4.09 17.93
C ASN A 93 17.59 -4.03 18.92
N ILE A 94 16.43 -3.50 18.48
CA ILE A 94 15.19 -3.62 19.25
C ILE A 94 14.80 -5.10 19.36
N GLU A 95 14.05 -5.44 20.42
CA GLU A 95 13.57 -6.80 20.63
C GLU A 95 12.76 -7.28 19.42
N HIS A 96 12.97 -8.53 19.01
CA HIS A 96 12.30 -9.08 17.84
C HIS A 96 10.81 -9.28 18.12
N ILE A 97 9.96 -8.66 17.30
CA ILE A 97 8.50 -8.75 17.40
C ILE A 97 7.99 -9.66 16.27
N ASN A 98 7.61 -10.89 16.61
CA ASN A 98 7.10 -11.82 15.62
C ASN A 98 5.65 -11.49 15.20
N LEU A 99 5.50 -10.64 14.19
CA LEU A 99 4.21 -10.23 13.65
C LEU A 99 3.67 -11.19 12.57
N SER A 100 4.24 -12.39 12.39
CA SER A 100 3.84 -13.32 11.33
C SER A 100 2.38 -13.77 11.41
N CYS A 101 1.77 -13.73 12.61
CA CYS A 101 0.36 -14.07 12.82
C CYS A 101 -0.62 -12.98 12.34
N LEU A 102 -0.16 -11.75 12.08
CA LEU A 102 -1.01 -10.70 11.51
C LEU A 102 -1.23 -10.97 10.02
N LYS A 103 -2.32 -11.67 9.70
CA LYS A 103 -2.72 -12.00 8.33
C LYS A 103 -4.20 -11.68 8.16
N ILE A 104 -4.52 -11.17 6.97
CA ILE A 104 -5.89 -10.96 6.52
C ILE A 104 -6.07 -11.72 5.22
N GLU A 105 -7.17 -12.46 5.14
CA GLU A 105 -7.61 -13.07 3.89
C GLU A 105 -8.12 -11.97 2.96
N THR A 106 -7.50 -11.88 1.78
CA THR A 106 -7.99 -11.02 0.71
C THR A 106 -8.76 -11.88 -0.27
N TYR A 107 -10.06 -11.68 -0.35
CA TYR A 107 -10.85 -12.24 -1.45
C TYR A 107 -10.38 -11.60 -2.75
N LYS A 108 -10.00 -12.42 -3.73
CA LYS A 108 -9.81 -11.93 -5.09
C LYS A 108 -11.18 -11.61 -5.62
N HIS A 109 -11.46 -10.33 -5.85
CA HIS A 109 -12.62 -9.97 -6.64
C HIS A 109 -12.43 -10.52 -8.05
N GLU A 110 -13.46 -11.21 -8.53
CA GLU A 110 -13.50 -11.66 -9.91
C GLU A 110 -13.53 -10.42 -10.80
N ILE A 111 -12.48 -10.26 -11.60
CA ILE A 111 -12.40 -9.15 -12.55
C ILE A 111 -13.25 -9.58 -13.75
N HIS A 112 -14.32 -8.83 -14.03
CA HIS A 112 -15.10 -9.05 -15.25
C HIS A 112 -14.24 -8.74 -16.46
N VAL A 113 -13.89 -9.78 -17.21
CA VAL A 113 -13.15 -9.65 -18.47
C VAL A 113 -14.18 -9.50 -19.59
N LEU A 114 -14.01 -8.49 -20.44
CA LEU A 114 -14.88 -8.27 -21.58
C LEU A 114 -14.91 -9.51 -22.48
N ASN A 115 -16.10 -10.03 -22.74
CA ASN A 115 -16.29 -11.07 -23.74
C ASN A 115 -16.20 -10.50 -25.16
N ASP A 116 -16.21 -11.38 -26.17
CA ASP A 116 -16.06 -10.97 -27.57
C ASP A 116 -17.13 -9.98 -28.02
N ASN A 117 -18.39 -10.18 -27.62
CA ASN A 117 -19.50 -9.29 -27.99
C ASN A 117 -19.38 -7.92 -27.32
N GLU A 118 -19.01 -7.88 -26.04
CA GLU A 118 -18.77 -6.62 -25.31
C GLU A 118 -17.60 -5.83 -25.91
N ARG A 119 -16.52 -6.54 -26.27
CA ARG A 119 -15.35 -5.94 -26.94
C ARG A 119 -15.73 -5.36 -28.30
N ILE A 120 -16.48 -6.10 -29.12
CA ILE A 120 -16.95 -5.62 -30.43
C ILE A 120 -17.81 -4.36 -30.27
N ARG A 121 -18.79 -4.39 -29.37
CA ARG A 121 -19.66 -3.23 -29.10
C ARG A 121 -18.88 -2.01 -28.63
N LEU A 122 -17.87 -2.21 -27.76
CA LEU A 122 -17.00 -1.12 -27.31
C LEU A 122 -16.12 -0.59 -28.45
N ALA A 123 -15.63 -1.46 -29.32
CA ALA A 123 -14.84 -1.08 -30.50
C ALA A 123 -15.67 -0.26 -31.50
N GLU A 124 -16.90 -0.67 -31.79
CA GLU A 124 -17.83 0.08 -32.66
C GLU A 124 -18.13 1.47 -32.09
N PHE A 125 -18.41 1.54 -30.77
CA PHE A 125 -18.61 2.81 -30.09
C PHE A 125 -17.38 3.73 -30.19
N CYS A 126 -16.17 3.18 -30.00
CA CYS A 126 -14.93 3.97 -30.11
C CYS A 126 -14.63 4.40 -31.56
N GLN A 127 -15.07 3.65 -32.56
CA GLN A 127 -14.90 4.01 -33.98
C GLN A 127 -15.90 5.09 -34.43
N SER A 128 -17.07 5.19 -33.79
CA SER A 128 -18.08 6.19 -34.12
C SER A 128 -17.73 7.64 -33.71
N GLY A 129 -16.66 7.83 -32.93
CA GLY A 129 -16.22 9.16 -32.51
C GLY A 129 -14.71 9.27 -32.30
N TYR A 130 -14.17 10.47 -32.50
CA TYR A 130 -12.72 10.74 -32.41
C TYR A 130 -12.33 11.47 -31.12
N ARG A 131 -13.04 11.24 -30.02
CA ARG A 131 -12.62 11.80 -28.72
C ARG A 131 -11.32 11.13 -28.28
N PRO A 132 -10.39 11.87 -27.64
CA PRO A 132 -9.12 11.29 -27.19
C PRO A 132 -9.27 10.00 -26.37
N VAL A 133 -10.30 9.92 -25.52
CA VAL A 133 -10.61 8.71 -24.73
C VAL A 133 -11.02 7.53 -25.61
N GLN A 134 -11.81 7.75 -26.66
CA GLN A 134 -12.24 6.68 -27.57
C GLN A 134 -11.03 6.11 -28.33
N ILE A 135 -10.15 6.98 -28.81
CA ILE A 135 -8.90 6.58 -29.48
C ILE A 135 -8.00 5.81 -28.52
N ALA A 136 -7.81 6.31 -27.28
CA ALA A 136 -6.99 5.65 -26.28
C ALA A 136 -7.52 4.25 -25.91
N VAL A 137 -8.84 4.13 -25.68
CA VAL A 137 -9.48 2.84 -25.40
C VAL A 137 -9.32 1.89 -26.58
N TYR A 138 -9.54 2.37 -27.81
CA TYR A 138 -9.37 1.58 -29.03
C TYR A 138 -7.93 1.05 -29.17
N ILE A 139 -6.92 1.92 -29.06
CA ILE A 139 -5.51 1.52 -29.10
C ILE A 139 -5.20 0.49 -28.00
N SER A 140 -5.68 0.71 -26.76
CA SER A 140 -5.45 -0.22 -25.65
C SER A 140 -6.00 -1.63 -25.94
N MET A 141 -7.16 -1.72 -26.59
CA MET A 141 -7.81 -3.00 -26.89
C MET A 141 -7.00 -3.85 -27.87
N TYR A 142 -6.31 -3.23 -28.84
CA TYR A 142 -5.60 -3.96 -29.90
C TYR A 142 -4.09 -4.04 -29.71
N SER A 143 -3.50 -3.16 -28.88
CA SER A 143 -2.05 -3.17 -28.59
C SER A 143 -1.70 -3.88 -27.29
N GLY A 144 -2.67 -4.04 -26.37
CA GLY A 144 -2.42 -4.51 -25.01
C GLY A 144 -1.65 -3.51 -24.14
N MET A 145 -1.49 -2.25 -24.59
CA MET A 145 -0.81 -1.20 -23.84
C MET A 145 -1.62 -0.79 -22.61
N ARG A 146 -0.92 -0.53 -21.49
CA ARG A 146 -1.52 0.08 -20.30
C ARG A 146 -1.80 1.56 -20.57
N ILE A 147 -2.77 2.12 -19.84
CA ILE A 147 -3.17 3.53 -19.97
C ILE A 147 -1.99 4.51 -19.85
N GLY A 148 -1.03 4.22 -18.96
CA GLY A 148 0.16 5.06 -18.78
C GLY A 148 1.10 5.07 -20.00
N GLU A 149 1.16 3.97 -20.75
CA GLU A 149 1.97 3.87 -21.97
C GLU A 149 1.30 4.66 -23.10
N ILE A 150 -0.04 4.58 -23.20
CA ILE A 150 -0.83 5.32 -24.19
C ILE A 150 -0.72 6.83 -23.96
N CYS A 151 -0.86 7.29 -22.71
CA CYS A 151 -0.70 8.69 -22.37
C CYS A 151 0.73 9.22 -22.58
N GLY A 152 1.72 8.33 -22.73
CA GLY A 152 3.12 8.68 -22.98
C GLY A 152 3.51 8.69 -24.46
N LEU A 153 2.61 8.34 -25.37
CA LEU A 153 2.85 8.37 -26.81
C LEU A 153 3.05 9.82 -27.30
N LYS A 154 4.05 10.03 -28.16
CA LYS A 154 4.36 11.30 -28.84
C LYS A 154 4.17 11.17 -30.33
#